data_AF-A0A1Z2SL84-F1
#
_entry.id   AF-A0A1Z2SL84-F1
#
_cell.length_a   1.000
_cell.length_b   1.000
_cell.length_c   1.000
_cell.angle_alpha   90.00
_cell.angle_beta   90.00
_cell.angle_gamma   90.00
#
_symmetry.space_group_name_H-M   'P 1'
#
loop_
_entity.id
_entity.type
_entity.pdbx_description
1 polymer ?
#
loop_
_entity_poly.entity_id
_entity_poly.type
_entity_poly.pdbx_seq_one_letter_code
_entity_poly.pdbx_strand_id
1 'polypeptide(L)' 'MSKNKAPMTPEAAARIQANQAKQNGGQIDKDSFAARAQRAAANNQKPDSKAQNMTKENPNYPSKTGNPSGKGRGNTPKR' A
#
# COMPACT_ATOMS: atom_id res chain seq x y z
N MET A 1 14.95 -11.59 11.49
CA MET A 1 15.20 -10.87 10.23
C MET A 1 14.00 -9.99 9.90
N SER A 2 14.00 -8.71 10.29
CA SER A 2 12.96 -7.79 9.82
C SER A 2 13.20 -7.51 8.33
N LYS A 3 12.20 -7.83 7.50
CA LYS A 3 12.24 -7.55 6.06
C LYS A 3 11.82 -6.10 5.85
N ASN A 4 12.69 -5.15 6.20
CA ASN A 4 12.49 -3.75 5.83
C ASN A 4 12.83 -3.58 4.34
N LYS A 5 12.03 -4.18 3.46
CA LYS A 5 12.14 -4.00 2.01
C LYS A 5 11.13 -2.94 1.60
N ALA A 6 11.58 -1.92 0.85
CA ALA A 6 10.67 -0.96 0.26
C ALA A 6 9.74 -1.68 -0.74
N PRO A 7 8.41 -1.54 -0.63
CA PRO A 7 7.50 -2.11 -1.59
C PRO A 7 7.67 -1.42 -2.95
N MET A 8 7.49 -2.17 -4.04
CA MET A 8 7.38 -1.60 -5.39
C MET A 8 6.17 -0.67 -5.45
N THR A 9 6.39 0.57 -5.88
CA THR A 9 5.33 1.58 -6.05
C THR A 9 4.85 1.66 -7.51
N PRO A 10 3.62 2.13 -7.77
CA PRO A 10 3.13 2.32 -9.14
C PRO A 10 4.00 3.30 -9.95
N GLU A 11 4.49 4.36 -9.31
CA GLU A 11 5.36 5.34 -9.95
C GLU A 11 6.71 4.72 -10.37
N ALA A 12 7.32 3.93 -9.49
CA ALA A 12 8.56 3.21 -9.82
C ALA A 12 8.33 2.22 -10.98
N ALA A 13 7.21 1.48 -10.94
CA ALA A 13 6.84 0.57 -12.02
C ALA A 13 6.63 1.30 -13.36
N ALA A 14 6.00 2.48 -13.37
CA ALA A 14 5.83 3.29 -14.58
C ALA A 14 7.17 3.75 -15.17
N ARG A 15 8.14 4.14 -14.34
CA ARG A 15 9.49 4.49 -14.79
C ARG A 15 10.21 3.30 -15.43
N ILE A 16 10.11 2.12 -14.81
CA ILE A 16 10.69 0.88 -15.34
C ILE A 16 10.03 0.53 -16.69
N GLN A 17 8.71 0.61 -16.76
CA GLN A 17 7.94 0.34 -17.97
C GLN A 17 8.35 1.27 -19.11
N ALA A 18 8.43 2.57 -18.86
CA ALA A 18 8.76 3.58 -19.86
C ALA A 18 10.16 3.37 -20.45
N ASN A 19 11.15 3.04 -19.62
CA ASN A 19 12.52 2.81 -20.09
C ASN A 19 12.60 1.58 -20.99
N GLN A 20 11.93 0.49 -20.63
CA GLN A 20 11.94 -0.73 -21.43
C GLN A 20 11.15 -0.57 -22.73
N ALA A 21 9.98 0.06 -22.68
CA ALA A 21 9.20 0.38 -23.88
C ALA A 21 9.97 1.26 -24.87
N LYS A 22 10.73 2.26 -24.38
CA LYS A 22 11.58 3.09 -25.25
C LYS A 22 12.64 2.29 -26.01
N GLN A 23 13.20 1.25 -25.38
CA GLN A 23 14.22 0.39 -25.99
C GLN A 23 13.61 -0.61 -26.99
N ASN A 24 12.35 -1.03 -26.77
CA ASN A 24 11.70 -2.10 -27.50
C ASN A 24 10.59 -1.60 -28.44
N GLY A 25 10.65 -0.35 -28.90
CA GLY A 25 9.67 0.20 -29.85
C GLY A 25 8.23 0.28 -29.31
N GLY A 26 8.08 0.49 -28.01
CA GLY A 26 6.79 0.55 -27.30
C GLY A 26 6.30 -0.79 -26.74
N GLN A 27 7.01 -1.90 -27.00
CA GLN A 27 6.60 -3.23 -26.56
C GLN A 27 7.29 -3.67 -25.27
N ILE A 28 6.64 -4.55 -24.51
CA ILE A 28 7.17 -5.11 -23.27
C ILE A 28 6.87 -6.60 -23.24
N ASP A 29 7.92 -7.41 -23.06
CA ASP A 29 7.77 -8.85 -22.97
C ASP A 29 7.11 -9.25 -21.64
N LYS A 30 6.22 -10.25 -21.69
CA LYS A 30 5.50 -10.75 -20.51
C LYS A 30 6.42 -11.27 -19.40
N ASP A 31 7.59 -11.78 -19.76
CA ASP A 31 8.55 -12.38 -18.84
C ASP A 31 9.61 -11.38 -18.35
N SER A 32 9.53 -10.15 -18.84
CA SER A 32 10.47 -9.08 -18.53
C SER A 32 10.41 -8.59 -17.10
N PHE A 33 11.45 -7.88 -16.70
CA PHE A 33 11.49 -7.19 -15.42
C PHE A 33 10.38 -6.15 -15.28
N ALA A 34 10.05 -5.38 -16.33
CA ALA A 34 8.96 -4.41 -16.30
C ALA A 34 7.60 -5.05 -16.00
N ALA A 35 7.28 -6.18 -16.63
CA ALA A 35 6.06 -6.93 -16.36
C ALA A 35 5.98 -7.40 -14.89
N ARG A 36 7.10 -7.87 -14.34
CA ARG A 36 7.21 -8.25 -12.92
C ARG A 36 7.04 -7.06 -11.99
N ALA A 37 7.62 -5.91 -12.32
CA ALA A 37 7.51 -4.68 -11.53
C ALA A 37 6.06 -4.18 -11.47
N GLN A 38 5.35 -4.17 -12.61
CA GLN A 38 3.93 -3.82 -12.65
C GLN A 38 3.08 -4.76 -11.79
N ARG A 39 3.32 -6.08 -11.90
CA ARG A 39 2.63 -7.08 -11.06
C ARG A 39 2.90 -6.87 -9.58
N ALA A 40 4.13 -6.55 -9.19
CA ALA A 40 4.48 -6.26 -7.81
C ALA A 40 3.79 -4.98 -7.31
N ALA A 41 3.80 -3.90 -8.10
CA ALA A 41 3.10 -2.67 -7.75
C ALA A 41 1.59 -2.91 -7.55
N ALA A 42 0.94 -3.62 -8.48
CA ALA A 42 -0.49 -3.96 -8.37
C ALA A 42 -0.81 -4.80 -7.12
N ASN A 43 0.06 -5.74 -6.76
CA ASN A 43 -0.10 -6.52 -5.54
C ASN A 43 0.14 -5.71 -4.27
N ASN A 44 1.04 -4.73 -4.29
CA ASN A 44 1.31 -3.85 -3.16
C ASN A 44 0.27 -2.71 -3.02
N GLN A 45 -0.50 -2.42 -4.07
CA GLN A 45 -1.67 -1.53 -3.98
C GLN A 45 -2.85 -2.21 -3.28
N LYS A 46 -2.81 -3.54 -3.12
CA LYS A 46 -3.72 -4.18 -2.17
C LYS A 46 -3.26 -3.69 -0.81
N PRO A 47 -4.08 -2.89 -0.10
CA PRO A 47 -3.73 -2.54 1.25
C PRO A 47 -3.53 -3.86 1.97
N ASP A 48 -2.38 -4.01 2.63
CA ASP A 48 -2.24 -5.08 3.59
C ASP A 48 -3.49 -4.97 4.45
N SER A 49 -4.37 -5.94 4.36
CA SER A 49 -5.56 -6.08 5.20
C SER A 49 -5.20 -6.19 6.68
N LYS A 50 -3.93 -5.98 7.04
CA LYS A 50 -3.36 -5.82 8.36
C LYS A 50 -3.22 -4.35 8.79
N ALA A 51 -2.83 -3.43 7.89
CA ALA A 51 -2.63 -2.02 8.23
C ALA A 51 -3.95 -1.20 8.20
N GLN A 52 -4.88 -1.57 7.30
CA GLN A 52 -6.19 -0.92 7.23
C GLN A 52 -7.25 -1.53 8.16
N ASN A 53 -7.09 -2.79 8.62
CA ASN A 53 -7.97 -3.37 9.65
C ASN A 53 -7.52 -3.12 11.09
N MET A 54 -6.25 -2.76 11.35
CA MET A 54 -5.86 -2.33 12.71
C MET A 54 -6.64 -1.11 13.20
N THR A 55 -7.19 -0.30 12.29
CA THR A 55 -8.04 0.86 12.63
C THR A 55 -9.54 0.60 12.50
N LYS A 56 -9.98 -0.51 11.88
CA LYS A 56 -11.40 -0.87 11.73
C LYS A 56 -11.87 -1.96 12.69
N GLU A 57 -10.99 -2.82 13.17
CA GLU A 57 -11.38 -4.04 13.91
C GLU A 57 -10.86 -4.12 15.35
N ASN A 58 -10.09 -3.14 15.84
CA ASN A 58 -9.73 -3.09 17.25
C ASN A 58 -10.64 -2.13 18.03
N PRO A 59 -11.63 -2.64 18.80
CA PRO A 59 -12.60 -1.83 19.52
C PRO A 59 -11.98 -0.98 20.65
N ASN A 60 -10.69 -1.12 20.94
CA ASN A 60 -10.00 -0.42 22.03
C ASN A 60 -8.97 0.63 21.55
N TYR A 61 -8.97 1.04 20.28
CA TYR A 61 -8.14 2.20 19.86
C TYR A 61 -8.93 3.52 19.93
N PRO A 62 -8.32 4.60 20.47
CA PRO A 62 -8.94 5.92 20.45
C PRO A 62 -9.10 6.43 19.01
N SER A 63 -10.27 7.03 18.74
CA SER A 63 -10.62 7.56 17.42
C SER A 63 -9.70 8.73 17.04
N LYS A 64 -9.12 8.70 15.83
CA LYS A 64 -8.32 9.82 15.28
C LYS A 64 -9.19 10.97 14.76
N THR A 65 -10.50 10.78 14.61
CA THR A 65 -11.37 11.76 13.94
C THR A 65 -11.99 12.78 14.90
N GLY A 66 -11.57 12.84 16.16
CA GLY A 66 -12.18 13.70 17.20
C GLY A 66 -13.60 13.27 17.60
N ASN A 67 -14.26 12.45 16.78
CA ASN A 67 -15.58 11.92 17.01
C ASN A 67 -15.51 10.63 17.85
N PRO A 68 -16.45 10.45 18.80
CA PRO A 68 -16.52 9.26 19.65
C PRO A 68 -16.78 7.98 18.85
N SER A 69 -16.18 6.86 19.26
CA SER A 69 -16.26 5.55 18.58
C SER A 69 -17.58 4.78 18.83
N GLY A 70 -18.63 5.47 19.26
CA GLY A 70 -19.94 4.91 19.56
C GLY A 70 -20.71 5.71 20.61
N LYS A 71 -22.03 5.52 20.66
CA LYS A 71 -22.91 6.18 21.64
C LYS A 71 -22.50 5.76 23.05
N GLY A 72 -21.99 6.71 23.84
CA GLY A 72 -21.49 6.48 25.21
C GLY A 72 -19.97 6.23 25.34
N ARG A 73 -19.18 6.30 24.25
CA ARG A 73 -17.71 6.15 24.33
C ARG A 73 -17.03 7.52 24.21
N GLY A 74 -16.51 8.04 25.31
CA GLY A 74 -15.72 9.29 25.32
C GLY A 74 -14.34 9.12 24.67
N ASN A 75 -13.82 10.19 24.05
CA ASN A 75 -12.45 10.27 23.56
C ASN A 75 -11.54 10.91 24.64
N THR A 76 -11.43 10.29 25.81
CA THR A 76 -10.65 10.82 26.92
C THR A 76 -9.19 10.35 26.87
N PRO A 77 -8.22 11.22 26.55
CA PRO A 77 -6.87 11.03 27.08
C PRO A 77 -6.93 11.27 28.60
N LYS A 78 -6.53 10.28 29.39
CA LYS A 78 -6.29 10.49 30.83
C LYS A 78 -5.10 11.44 30.97
N ARG A 79 -5.28 12.51 31.73
CA ARG A 79 -4.20 13.40 32.20
C ARG A 79 -3.25 12.65 33.12
#